data_AF-A0A1G7I5K2-F1
#
_entry.id   AF-A0A1G7I5K2-F1
#
_cell.length_a   1.000
_cell.length_b   1.000
_cell.length_c   1.000
_cell.angle_alpha   90.00
_cell.angle_beta   90.00
_cell.angle_gamma   90.00
#
_symmetry.space_group_name_H-M   'P 1'
#
loop_
_entity.id
_entity.type
_entity.pdbx_description
1 polymer ?
#
loop_
_entity_poly.entity_id
_entity_poly.type
_entity_poly.pdbx_seq_one_letter_code
_entity_poly.pdbx_strand_id
1 'polypeptide(L)'
;MNATATAYEAAATPLTAVLDTLPPGAWSAPSPCEGWTAADVVAHLVETQRDFLGQRGVDLGAAPDVAAEPAAAWRDHAKRVQEALADDVVATPYESFFGPSTVGGTFDQFYVWDMVVHRWDVASAAGLPSTLTDEELDRIERGIEGFGQALYMEGICRDGVEPPADADRATRLLARLGRRP
;
A
#
# COMPACT_ATOMS: atom_id res chain seq x y z
N MET A 1 14.40 12.07 10.50
CA MET A 1 13.32 11.73 9.56
C MET A 1 12.06 12.44 10.02
N ASN A 2 11.31 13.06 9.10
CA ASN A 2 9.99 13.59 9.40
C ASN A 2 8.97 12.44 9.60
N ALA A 3 7.77 12.80 10.06
CA ALA A 3 6.72 11.84 10.38
C ALA A 3 6.34 10.95 9.17
N THR A 4 6.23 11.51 7.97
CA THR A 4 5.88 10.76 6.76
C THR A 4 6.96 9.74 6.40
N ALA A 5 8.24 10.13 6.43
CA ALA A 5 9.35 9.21 6.17
C ALA A 5 9.44 8.09 7.23
N THR A 6 9.16 8.40 8.50
CA THR A 6 9.08 7.39 9.57
C THR A 6 7.92 6.40 9.33
N ALA A 7 6.73 6.90 8.97
CA ALA A 7 5.56 6.06 8.69
C ALA A 7 5.78 5.18 7.45
N TYR A 8 6.43 5.73 6.40
CA TYR A 8 6.79 4.96 5.22
C TYR A 8 7.75 3.83 5.55
N GLU A 9 8.84 4.10 6.28
CA GLU A 9 9.80 3.07 6.69
C GLU A 9 9.14 1.97 7.52
N ALA A 10 8.26 2.34 8.45
CA ALA A 10 7.51 1.41 9.29
C ALA A 10 6.60 0.47 8.48
N ALA A 11 6.02 0.93 7.36
CA ALA A 11 5.22 0.09 6.46
C ALA A 11 6.09 -0.67 5.43
N ALA A 12 7.14 -0.04 4.91
CA ALA A 12 8.00 -0.60 3.86
C ALA A 12 8.84 -1.78 4.38
N THR A 13 9.28 -1.72 5.64
CA THR A 13 10.10 -2.76 6.27
C THR A 13 9.40 -4.12 6.32
N PRO A 14 8.20 -4.27 6.93
CA PRO A 14 7.49 -5.54 6.96
C PRO A 14 7.00 -5.98 5.58
N LEU A 15 6.65 -5.04 4.69
CA LEU A 15 6.31 -5.38 3.30
C LEU A 15 7.52 -6.01 2.59
N THR A 16 8.68 -5.36 2.64
CA THR A 16 9.93 -5.88 2.05
C THR A 16 10.27 -7.27 2.58
N ALA A 17 10.12 -7.48 3.90
CA ALA A 17 10.36 -8.78 4.51
C ALA A 17 9.43 -9.88 3.97
N VAL A 18 8.16 -9.57 3.71
CA VAL A 18 7.24 -10.51 3.05
C VAL A 18 7.70 -10.77 1.62
N LEU A 19 7.96 -9.73 0.83
CA LEU A 19 8.36 -9.86 -0.58
C LEU A 19 9.64 -10.68 -0.77
N ASP A 20 10.62 -10.55 0.13
CA ASP A 20 11.87 -11.31 0.08
C ASP A 20 11.67 -12.82 0.43
N THR A 21 10.51 -13.21 0.98
CA THR A 21 10.18 -14.61 1.30
C THR A 21 9.28 -15.28 0.28
N LEU A 22 8.79 -14.55 -0.73
CA LEU A 22 7.89 -15.11 -1.73
C LEU A 22 8.62 -16.16 -2.59
N PRO A 23 8.08 -17.39 -2.71
CA PRO A 23 8.66 -18.38 -3.60
C PRO A 23 8.44 -17.93 -5.07
N PRO A 24 9.34 -18.28 -6.01
CA PRO A 24 9.26 -17.80 -7.39
C PRO A 24 7.89 -18.00 -8.08
N GLY A 25 7.19 -19.09 -7.79
CA GLY A 25 5.87 -19.39 -8.37
C GLY A 25 4.70 -18.59 -7.77
N ALA A 26 4.88 -17.95 -6.61
CA ALA A 26 3.82 -17.17 -5.96
C ALA A 26 3.60 -15.81 -6.64
N TRP A 27 4.58 -15.29 -7.37
CA TRP A 27 4.45 -14.00 -8.06
C TRP A 27 3.31 -13.98 -9.09
N SER A 28 3.04 -15.11 -9.74
CA SER A 28 1.92 -15.29 -10.69
C SER A 28 0.63 -15.78 -10.03
N ALA A 29 0.62 -16.03 -8.72
CA ALA A 29 -0.58 -16.49 -8.03
C ALA A 29 -1.61 -15.35 -7.93
N PRO A 30 -2.92 -15.65 -8.05
CA PRO A 30 -3.96 -14.65 -7.90
C PRO A 30 -3.93 -14.07 -6.48
N SER A 31 -4.00 -12.75 -6.39
CA SER A 31 -4.15 -12.03 -5.13
C SER A 31 -5.64 -11.85 -4.79
N PRO A 32 -5.96 -11.44 -3.55
CA PRO A 32 -7.32 -11.01 -3.19
C PRO A 32 -7.83 -9.80 -3.99
N CYS A 33 -6.95 -9.03 -4.63
CA CYS A 33 -7.34 -7.99 -5.58
C CYS A 33 -7.76 -8.66 -6.90
N GLU A 34 -9.06 -8.62 -7.21
CA GLU A 34 -9.62 -9.35 -8.35
C GLU A 34 -8.93 -8.99 -9.67
N GLY A 35 -8.46 -10.03 -10.37
CA GLY A 35 -7.77 -9.90 -11.65
C GLY A 35 -6.28 -9.61 -11.53
N TRP A 36 -5.74 -9.44 -10.32
CA TRP A 36 -4.33 -9.15 -10.08
C TRP A 36 -3.60 -10.34 -9.49
N THR A 37 -2.39 -10.57 -9.98
CA THR A 37 -1.41 -11.46 -9.36
C THR A 37 -0.66 -10.76 -8.22
N ALA A 38 0.13 -11.50 -7.45
CA ALA A 38 1.01 -10.91 -6.44
C ALA A 38 2.01 -9.89 -7.05
N ALA A 39 2.52 -10.16 -8.26
CA ALA A 39 3.39 -9.23 -8.97
C ALA A 39 2.67 -7.94 -9.40
N ASP A 40 1.40 -8.05 -9.82
CA ASP A 40 0.59 -6.88 -10.20
C ASP A 40 0.34 -5.95 -8.99
N VAL A 41 0.13 -6.52 -7.80
CA VAL A 41 0.02 -5.72 -6.56
C VAL A 41 1.31 -4.94 -6.28
N VAL A 42 2.48 -5.54 -6.47
CA VAL A 42 3.76 -4.83 -6.29
C VAL A 42 3.97 -3.77 -7.37
N ALA A 43 3.58 -4.07 -8.62
CA ALA A 43 3.63 -3.10 -9.70
C ALA A 43 2.76 -1.87 -9.38
N HIS A 44 1.54 -2.09 -8.90
CA HIS A 44 0.64 -1.03 -8.46
C HIS A 44 1.27 -0.12 -7.38
N LEU A 45 1.86 -0.71 -6.34
CA LEU A 45 2.52 0.05 -5.27
C LEU A 45 3.67 0.92 -5.80
N VAL A 46 4.45 0.41 -6.76
CA VAL A 46 5.55 1.15 -7.39
C VAL A 46 5.01 2.27 -8.28
N GLU A 47 4.09 1.95 -9.19
CA GLU A 47 3.56 2.86 -10.20
C GLU A 47 2.82 4.03 -9.58
N THR A 48 1.91 3.78 -8.64
CA THR A 48 1.07 4.84 -8.06
C THR A 48 1.88 5.82 -7.21
N GLN A 49 2.89 5.34 -6.46
CA GLN A 49 3.80 6.20 -5.72
C GLN A 49 4.65 7.06 -6.66
N ARG A 50 5.15 6.47 -7.76
CA ARG A 50 5.91 7.19 -8.79
C ARG A 50 5.08 8.27 -9.46
N ASP A 51 3.86 7.94 -9.87
CA ASP A 51 2.96 8.88 -10.53
C ASP A 51 2.64 10.06 -9.62
N PHE A 52 2.32 9.79 -8.35
CA PHE A 52 2.02 10.85 -7.40
C PHE A 52 3.20 11.78 -7.16
N LEU A 53 4.37 11.24 -6.85
CA LEU A 53 5.57 12.01 -6.58
C LEU A 53 6.04 12.75 -7.84
N GLY A 54 5.99 12.10 -9.00
CA GLY A 54 6.36 12.68 -10.30
C GLY A 54 5.45 13.85 -10.70
N GLN A 55 4.13 13.75 -10.46
CA GLN A 55 3.19 14.86 -10.65
C GLN A 55 3.46 16.06 -9.73
N ARG A 56 4.36 15.93 -8.74
CA ARG A 56 4.82 17.01 -7.86
C ARG A 56 6.30 17.34 -8.06
N GLY A 57 6.88 16.92 -9.18
CA GLY A 57 8.24 17.27 -9.58
C GLY A 57 9.33 16.47 -8.86
N VAL A 58 8.98 15.41 -8.14
CA VAL A 58 9.95 14.52 -7.50
C VAL A 58 10.39 13.46 -8.51
N ASP A 59 11.67 13.48 -8.87
CA ASP A 59 12.27 12.50 -9.79
C ASP A 59 12.86 11.31 -9.00
N LEU A 60 12.27 10.12 -9.19
CA LEU A 60 12.75 8.86 -8.63
C LEU A 60 13.66 8.09 -9.60
N GLY A 61 14.11 8.73 -10.69
CA GLY A 61 14.87 8.13 -11.76
C GLY A 61 14.07 7.09 -12.56
N ALA A 62 14.79 6.28 -13.34
CA ALA A 62 14.20 5.22 -14.17
C ALA A 62 13.38 4.23 -13.33
N ALA A 63 12.18 3.89 -13.82
CA ALA A 63 11.33 2.90 -13.19
C ALA A 63 12.02 1.53 -13.16
N PRO A 64 12.00 0.80 -12.02
CA PRO A 64 12.52 -0.54 -11.96
C PRO A 64 11.59 -1.52 -12.72
N ASP A 65 12.16 -2.60 -13.23
CA ASP A 65 11.40 -3.66 -13.92
C ASP A 65 10.81 -4.63 -12.89
N VAL A 66 9.56 -4.36 -12.49
CA VAL A 66 8.83 -5.20 -11.53
C VAL A 66 8.54 -6.58 -12.12
N ALA A 67 8.30 -6.70 -13.43
CA ALA A 67 7.97 -7.98 -14.06
C ALA A 67 9.16 -8.94 -14.07
N ALA A 68 10.39 -8.43 -14.17
CA ALA A 68 11.60 -9.24 -14.12
C ALA A 68 11.92 -9.73 -12.69
N GLU A 69 11.95 -8.83 -11.71
CA GLU A 69 12.40 -9.13 -10.34
C GLU A 69 11.59 -8.32 -9.31
N PRO A 70 10.34 -8.71 -8.98
CA PRO A 70 9.42 -7.88 -8.20
C PRO A 70 9.96 -7.42 -6.84
N ALA A 71 10.57 -8.33 -6.07
CA ALA A 71 11.15 -7.99 -4.76
C ALA A 71 12.35 -7.05 -4.87
N ALA A 72 13.22 -7.25 -5.87
CA ALA A 72 14.36 -6.36 -6.09
C ALA A 72 13.92 -4.97 -6.57
N ALA A 73 12.94 -4.93 -7.47
CA ALA A 73 12.33 -3.70 -7.95
C ALA A 73 11.70 -2.90 -6.81
N TRP A 74 10.94 -3.55 -5.92
CA TRP A 74 10.40 -2.91 -4.73
C TRP A 74 11.49 -2.37 -3.81
N ARG A 75 12.55 -3.14 -3.51
CA ARG A 75 13.64 -2.68 -2.63
C ARG A 75 14.32 -1.42 -3.15
N ASP A 76 14.64 -1.38 -4.44
CA ASP A 76 15.23 -0.21 -5.08
C ASP A 76 14.27 0.99 -5.08
N HIS A 77 13.01 0.77 -5.44
CA HIS A 77 11.97 1.80 -5.40
C HIS A 77 11.77 2.38 -4.00
N ALA A 78 11.60 1.52 -2.99
CA ALA A 78 11.34 1.92 -1.61
C ALA A 78 12.47 2.75 -1.03
N LYS A 79 13.73 2.40 -1.36
CA LYS A 79 14.89 3.21 -0.99
C LYS A 79 14.80 4.62 -1.59
N ARG A 80 14.49 4.74 -2.87
CA ARG A 80 14.39 6.04 -3.56
C ARG A 80 13.25 6.89 -3.03
N VAL A 81 12.10 6.27 -2.72
CA VAL A 81 10.98 6.97 -2.07
C VAL A 81 11.38 7.45 -0.68
N GLN A 82 12.01 6.60 0.14
CA GLN A 82 12.48 7.00 1.47
C GLN A 82 13.41 8.23 1.42
N GLU A 83 14.33 8.27 0.44
CA GLU A 83 15.23 9.41 0.21
C GLU A 83 14.47 10.65 -0.28
N ALA A 84 13.41 10.47 -1.07
CA ALA A 84 12.62 11.55 -1.65
C ALA A 84 11.62 12.20 -0.67
N LEU A 85 11.26 11.54 0.42
CA LEU A 85 10.38 12.07 1.47
C LEU A 85 11.10 13.08 2.39
N ALA A 86 11.81 14.04 1.79
CA ALA A 86 12.47 15.14 2.48
C ALA A 86 11.46 16.19 3.01
N ASP A 87 11.88 17.00 3.99
CA ASP A 87 11.00 17.93 4.72
C ASP A 87 10.31 18.96 3.81
N ASP A 88 11.01 19.46 2.80
CA ASP A 88 10.49 20.41 1.81
C ASP A 88 9.48 19.75 0.86
N VAL A 89 9.75 18.51 0.44
CA VAL A 89 8.82 17.73 -0.38
C VAL A 89 7.54 17.44 0.40
N VAL A 90 7.64 16.87 1.60
CA VAL A 90 6.45 16.46 2.38
C VAL A 90 5.60 17.66 2.84
N ALA A 91 6.21 18.83 3.01
CA ALA A 91 5.52 20.07 3.37
C ALA A 91 4.86 20.78 2.18
N THR A 92 5.11 20.33 0.94
CA THR A 92 4.57 20.98 -0.27
C THR A 92 3.03 20.95 -0.26
N PRO A 93 2.35 22.10 -0.21
CA PRO A 93 0.88 22.16 -0.18
C PRO A 93 0.28 22.00 -1.57
N TYR A 94 -0.90 21.39 -1.65
CA TYR A 94 -1.68 21.30 -2.89
C TYR A 94 -3.17 21.00 -2.61
N GLU A 95 -4.01 21.22 -3.63
CA GLU A 95 -5.42 20.82 -3.57
C GLU A 95 -5.55 19.33 -3.91
N SER A 96 -5.91 18.51 -2.91
CA SER A 96 -6.14 17.08 -3.08
C SER A 96 -7.61 16.77 -3.40
N PHE A 97 -7.89 15.51 -3.71
CA PHE A 97 -9.27 15.03 -3.90
C PHE A 97 -10.16 15.27 -2.66
N PHE A 98 -9.58 15.24 -1.45
CA PHE A 98 -10.29 15.46 -0.19
C PHE A 98 -10.16 16.90 0.34
N GLY A 99 -9.71 17.84 -0.48
CA GLY A 99 -9.47 19.24 -0.12
C GLY A 99 -7.99 19.56 0.12
N PRO A 100 -7.67 20.74 0.69
CA PRO A 100 -6.30 21.17 0.90
C PRO A 100 -5.49 20.18 1.74
N SER A 101 -4.31 19.80 1.26
CA SER A 101 -3.39 18.86 1.93
C SER A 101 -1.94 19.23 1.63
N THR A 102 -0.99 18.46 2.18
CA THR A 102 0.40 18.44 1.73
C THR A 102 0.72 17.13 1.03
N VAL A 103 1.81 17.10 0.26
CA VAL A 103 2.34 15.86 -0.33
C VAL A 103 2.50 14.79 0.73
N GLY A 104 3.11 15.12 1.88
CA GLY A 104 3.31 14.17 2.98
C GLY A 104 2.02 13.68 3.64
N GLY A 105 1.03 14.57 3.80
CA GLY A 105 -0.28 14.21 4.35
C GLY A 105 -1.02 13.22 3.48
N THR A 106 -1.05 13.45 2.16
CA THR A 106 -1.62 12.49 1.21
C THR A 106 -0.76 11.23 1.11
N PHE A 107 0.57 11.36 1.14
CA PHE A 107 1.45 10.21 1.07
C PHE A 107 1.19 9.22 2.22
N ASP A 108 1.05 9.75 3.43
CA ASP A 108 0.66 8.99 4.61
C ASP A 108 -0.76 8.41 4.46
N GLN A 109 -1.77 9.25 4.21
CA GLN A 109 -3.17 8.82 4.18
C GLN A 109 -3.46 7.75 3.12
N PHE A 110 -2.79 7.81 1.97
CA PHE A 110 -3.06 6.90 0.85
C PHE A 110 -1.97 5.84 0.70
N TYR A 111 -0.73 6.23 0.44
CA TYR A 111 0.29 5.29 -0.04
C TYR A 111 0.89 4.44 1.08
N VAL A 112 1.08 5.01 2.27
CA VAL A 112 1.50 4.23 3.45
C VAL A 112 0.35 3.31 3.92
N TRP A 113 -0.90 3.79 3.88
CA TRP A 113 -2.07 2.95 4.15
C TRP A 113 -2.17 1.77 3.15
N ASP A 114 -1.97 2.05 1.87
CA ASP A 114 -2.04 1.08 0.78
C ASP A 114 -0.97 -0.02 0.92
N MET A 115 0.26 0.34 1.27
CA MET A 115 1.33 -0.62 1.56
C MET A 115 0.96 -1.62 2.67
N VAL A 116 0.29 -1.17 3.72
CA VAL A 116 -0.13 -2.03 4.84
C VAL A 116 -1.18 -3.03 4.38
N VAL A 117 -2.18 -2.60 3.62
CA VAL A 117 -3.23 -3.47 3.08
C VAL A 117 -2.64 -4.45 2.06
N HIS A 118 -1.86 -3.96 1.10
CA HIS A 118 -1.30 -4.79 0.03
C HIS A 118 -0.21 -5.75 0.51
N ARG A 119 0.46 -5.48 1.63
CA ARG A 119 1.29 -6.50 2.31
C ARG A 119 0.47 -7.74 2.65
N TRP A 120 -0.76 -7.57 3.13
CA TRP A 120 -1.66 -8.68 3.41
C TRP A 120 -2.12 -9.39 2.12
N ASP A 121 -2.41 -8.64 1.06
CA ASP A 121 -2.82 -9.22 -0.22
C ASP A 121 -1.73 -10.11 -0.83
N VAL A 122 -0.47 -9.64 -0.82
CA VAL A 122 0.67 -10.39 -1.37
C VAL A 122 0.99 -11.63 -0.52
N ALA A 123 0.99 -11.50 0.80
CA ALA A 123 1.19 -12.66 1.69
C ALA A 123 0.08 -13.71 1.49
N SER A 124 -1.17 -13.27 1.34
CA SER A 124 -2.31 -14.16 1.09
C SER A 124 -2.19 -14.90 -0.25
N ALA A 125 -1.76 -14.21 -1.32
CA ALA A 125 -1.51 -14.83 -2.62
C ALA A 125 -0.44 -15.94 -2.55
N ALA A 126 0.55 -15.78 -1.66
CA ALA A 126 1.62 -16.73 -1.44
C ALA A 126 1.29 -17.82 -0.40
N GLY A 127 0.10 -17.78 0.23
CA GLY A 127 -0.27 -18.68 1.33
C GLY A 127 0.60 -18.48 2.59
N LEU A 128 1.21 -17.30 2.74
CA LEU A 128 2.06 -16.94 3.87
C LEU A 128 1.22 -16.35 5.00
N PRO A 129 1.63 -16.55 6.27
CA PRO A 129 0.99 -15.86 7.37
C PRO A 129 1.21 -14.35 7.24
N SER A 130 0.12 -13.58 7.32
CA SER A 130 0.17 -12.12 7.40
C SER A 130 -0.47 -11.66 8.69
N THR A 131 0.35 -11.17 9.62
CA THR A 131 -0.14 -10.54 10.83
C THR A 131 -0.10 -9.02 10.68
N LEU A 132 -1.27 -8.40 10.88
CA LEU A 132 -1.41 -6.96 11.06
C LEU A 132 -1.34 -6.67 12.56
N THR A 133 -0.50 -5.71 12.94
CA THR A 133 -0.40 -5.19 14.30
C THR A 133 -1.63 -4.37 14.67
N ASP A 134 -1.89 -4.16 15.95
CA ASP A 134 -3.01 -3.31 16.40
C ASP A 134 -2.91 -1.88 15.83
N GLU A 135 -1.71 -1.32 15.73
CA GLU A 135 -1.49 0.01 15.15
C GLU A 135 -1.83 0.06 13.65
N GLU A 136 -1.49 -1.00 12.91
CA GLU A 136 -1.87 -1.14 11.50
C GLU A 136 -3.37 -1.34 11.33
N LEU A 137 -4.02 -2.09 12.23
CA LEU A 137 -5.48 -2.22 12.24
C LEU A 137 -6.16 -0.88 12.53
N ASP A 138 -5.65 -0.10 13.48
CA ASP A 138 -6.13 1.24 13.76
C ASP A 138 -5.94 2.17 12.54
N ARG A 139 -4.82 2.03 11.81
CA ARG A 139 -4.55 2.76 10.57
C ARG A 139 -5.55 2.38 9.48
N ILE A 140 -5.81 1.08 9.31
CA ILE A 140 -6.78 0.59 8.34
C ILE A 140 -8.16 1.15 8.64
N GLU A 141 -8.61 1.05 9.90
CA GLU A 141 -9.90 1.54 10.36
C GLU A 141 -10.07 3.05 10.12
N ARG A 142 -9.10 3.87 10.53
CA ARG A 142 -9.10 5.31 10.27
C ARG A 142 -9.11 5.64 8.78
N GLY A 143 -8.36 4.88 7.98
CA GLY A 143 -8.36 5.04 6.53
C GLY A 143 -9.75 4.78 5.95
N ILE A 144 -10.37 3.65 6.28
CA ILE A 144 -11.72 3.32 5.81
C ILE A 144 -12.72 4.44 6.17
N GLU A 145 -12.66 4.95 7.40
CA GLU A 145 -13.52 6.06 7.84
C GLU A 145 -13.21 7.36 7.08
N GLY A 146 -11.93 7.67 6.87
CA GLY A 146 -11.48 8.87 6.18
C GLY A 146 -11.81 8.90 4.69
N PHE A 147 -11.68 7.76 4.00
CA PHE A 147 -12.11 7.62 2.61
C PHE A 147 -13.65 7.65 2.49
N GLY A 148 -14.37 7.10 3.46
CA GLY A 148 -15.82 7.02 3.43
C GLY A 148 -16.33 6.34 2.15
N GLN A 149 -17.27 6.97 1.44
CA GLN A 149 -17.81 6.42 0.18
C GLN A 149 -16.80 6.44 -0.97
N ALA A 150 -15.77 7.29 -0.91
CA ALA A 150 -14.73 7.32 -1.94
C ALA A 150 -13.96 5.99 -2.02
N LEU A 151 -13.89 5.23 -0.90
CA LEU A 151 -13.24 3.93 -0.85
C LEU A 151 -13.76 2.95 -1.91
N TYR A 152 -15.05 3.04 -2.25
CA TYR A 152 -15.74 2.11 -3.16
C TYR A 152 -15.89 2.68 -4.58
N MET A 153 -15.20 3.78 -4.90
CA MET A 153 -15.11 4.25 -6.27
C MET A 153 -14.31 3.26 -7.12
N GLU A 154 -14.61 3.25 -8.42
CA GLU A 154 -13.90 2.43 -9.40
C GLU A 154 -12.38 2.65 -9.30
N GLY A 155 -11.64 1.57 -9.14
CA GLY A 155 -10.18 1.58 -9.05
C GLY A 155 -9.58 1.77 -7.65
N ILE A 156 -10.39 1.90 -6.58
CA ILE A 156 -9.86 1.98 -5.20
C ILE A 156 -10.01 0.66 -4.45
N CYS A 157 -11.22 0.35 -3.96
CA CYS A 157 -11.54 -0.93 -3.35
C CYS A 157 -12.89 -1.42 -3.89
N ARG A 158 -13.06 -2.74 -3.87
CA ARG A 158 -14.38 -3.33 -4.11
C ARG A 158 -15.30 -3.08 -2.92
N ASP A 159 -16.59 -3.23 -3.16
CA ASP A 159 -17.59 -3.29 -2.11
C ASP A 159 -17.17 -4.26 -1.01
N GLY A 160 -17.39 -3.84 0.23
CA GLY A 160 -17.16 -4.69 1.39
C GLY A 160 -18.02 -5.96 1.33
N VAL A 161 -17.48 -7.05 1.87
CA VAL A 161 -18.19 -8.32 2.03
C VAL A 161 -18.62 -8.52 3.47
N GLU A 162 -19.66 -9.33 3.69
CA GLU A 162 -20.09 -9.67 5.04
C GLU A 162 -19.05 -10.62 5.68
N PRO A 163 -18.42 -10.24 6.81
CA PRO A 163 -17.51 -11.14 7.51
C PRO A 163 -18.29 -12.24 8.26
N PRO A 164 -17.64 -13.36 8.63
CA PRO A 164 -18.21 -14.31 9.58
C PRO A 164 -18.67 -13.63 10.89
N ALA A 165 -19.75 -14.14 11.51
CA ALA A 165 -20.34 -13.52 12.68
C ALA A 165 -19.38 -13.43 13.88
N ASP A 166 -18.47 -14.40 14.01
CA ASP A 166 -17.43 -14.54 15.02
C ASP A 166 -16.04 -14.09 14.53
N ALA A 167 -15.97 -13.44 13.36
CA ALA A 167 -14.72 -12.93 12.80
C ALA A 167 -14.00 -11.99 13.77
N ASP A 168 -12.67 -12.12 13.81
CA ASP A 168 -11.79 -11.22 14.54
C ASP A 168 -11.73 -9.82 13.90
N ARG A 169 -11.04 -8.90 14.58
CA ARG A 169 -10.92 -7.50 14.15
C ARG A 169 -10.28 -7.37 12.77
N ALA A 170 -9.19 -8.10 12.52
CA ALA A 170 -8.48 -8.03 11.25
C ALA A 170 -9.36 -8.50 10.09
N THR A 171 -10.05 -9.63 10.27
CA THR A 171 -10.96 -10.20 9.29
C THR A 171 -12.10 -9.25 8.96
N ARG A 172 -12.70 -8.61 9.97
CA ARG A 172 -13.78 -7.62 9.75
C ARG A 172 -13.30 -6.40 8.98
N LEU A 173 -12.12 -5.87 9.28
CA LEU A 173 -11.57 -4.72 8.58
C LEU A 173 -11.22 -5.06 7.13
N LEU A 174 -10.57 -6.20 6.89
CA LEU A 174 -10.26 -6.68 5.55
C LEU A 174 -11.52 -6.96 4.72
N ALA A 175 -12.57 -7.50 5.35
CA ALA A 175 -13.87 -7.70 4.70
C ALA A 175 -14.48 -6.39 4.21
N ARG A 176 -14.34 -5.28 4.96
CA ARG A 176 -14.76 -3.94 4.50
C ARG A 176 -13.98 -3.45 3.28
N LEU A 177 -12.78 -3.97 3.04
CA LEU A 177 -11.97 -3.69 1.85
C LEU A 177 -12.25 -4.68 0.70
N GLY A 178 -13.29 -5.50 0.81
CA GLY A 178 -13.69 -6.50 -0.19
C GLY A 178 -12.84 -7.77 -0.20
N ARG A 179 -11.92 -7.95 0.78
CA ARG A 179 -11.12 -9.17 0.91
C ARG A 179 -11.93 -10.29 1.54
N ARG A 180 -11.57 -11.54 1.25
CA ARG A 180 -12.18 -12.75 1.82
C ARG A 180 -11.11 -13.59 2.53
N PRO A 181 -10.73 -13.21 3.77
CA PRO A 181 -9.71 -13.89 4.58
C PRO A 181 -10.13 -15.30 5.00
#